data_AF-A0A4V3SJS5-F1
#
_entry.id   AF-A0A4V3SJS5-F1
#
_cell.length_a   1.000
_cell.length_b   1.000
_cell.length_c   1.000
_cell.angle_alpha   90.00
_cell.angle_beta   90.00
_cell.angle_gamma   90.00
#
_symmetry.space_group_name_H-M   'P 1'
#
loop_
_entity.id
_entity.type
_entity.pdbx_description
1 polymer ?
#
loop_
_entity_poly.entity_id
_entity_poly.type
_entity_poly.pdbx_seq_one_letter_code
_entity_poly.pdbx_strand_id
1 'polypeptide(L)'
;MSSSTTEPTGQSYRILQNRINTNTEILYKRYENILSLVPMTIERRDVEGRVIGHDKKDKTLTMAETFQMETHASAMIRAAEDLLALTKSLKEAWIFGQIGGDEEVVKKIRAEADQDAEIVGENLLEKVTKEVVGDF
;
A
#
# COMPACT_ATOMS: atom_id res chain seq x y z
N MET A 1 36.69 12.52 -13.73
CA MET A 1 35.59 13.35 -13.21
C MET A 1 34.31 12.81 -13.79
N SER A 2 33.48 12.13 -12.98
CA SER A 2 32.06 11.81 -13.25
C SER A 2 31.53 11.03 -12.04
N SER A 3 31.37 11.70 -10.90
CA SER A 3 30.59 11.14 -9.80
C SER A 3 29.12 11.31 -10.15
N SER A 4 28.42 10.20 -10.32
CA SER A 4 26.98 10.12 -10.51
C SER A 4 26.27 10.59 -9.24
N THR A 5 25.89 11.86 -9.20
CA THR A 5 24.96 12.40 -8.21
C THR A 5 23.58 11.88 -8.56
N THR A 6 23.23 10.66 -8.14
CA THR A 6 21.86 10.19 -8.19
C THR A 6 21.06 10.96 -7.14
N GLU A 7 20.28 11.93 -7.59
CA GLU A 7 19.37 12.70 -6.74
C GLU A 7 18.42 11.76 -5.96
N PRO A 8 18.33 11.90 -4.62
CA PRO A 8 17.55 11.01 -3.75
C PRO A 8 16.03 11.02 -4.05
N THR A 9 15.55 12.09 -4.71
CA THR A 9 14.16 12.26 -5.18
C THR A 9 13.80 11.30 -6.31
N GLY A 10 14.71 11.02 -7.24
CA GLY A 10 14.45 10.16 -8.41
C GLY A 10 14.24 8.69 -8.05
N GLN A 11 14.95 8.18 -7.04
CA GLN A 11 14.77 6.80 -6.57
C GLN A 11 13.43 6.61 -5.84
N SER A 12 13.03 7.58 -5.03
CA SER A 12 11.78 7.55 -4.26
C SER A 12 10.54 7.51 -5.17
N TYR A 13 10.54 8.29 -6.25
CA TYR A 13 9.47 8.27 -7.25
C TYR A 13 9.33 6.91 -7.95
N ARG A 14 10.45 6.26 -8.30
CA ARG A 14 10.43 4.94 -8.96
C ARG A 14 9.87 3.84 -8.04
N ILE A 15 10.19 3.89 -6.75
CA ILE A 15 9.64 2.95 -5.76
C ILE A 15 8.13 3.13 -5.64
N LEU A 16 7.65 4.37 -5.56
CA LEU A 16 6.22 4.68 -5.52
C LEU A 16 5.51 4.19 -6.78
N GLN A 17 6.05 4.51 -7.96
CA GLN A 17 5.49 4.08 -9.24
C GLN A 17 5.41 2.56 -9.34
N ASN A 18 6.46 1.84 -8.90
CA ASN A 18 6.47 0.38 -8.90
C ASN A 18 5.38 -0.19 -7.97
N ARG A 19 5.16 0.40 -6.79
CA ARG A 19 4.10 -0.05 -5.87
C ARG A 19 2.71 0.19 -6.46
N ILE A 20 2.48 1.36 -7.05
CA ILE A 20 1.21 1.67 -7.74
C ILE A 20 0.95 0.64 -8.84
N ASN A 21 1.93 0.45 -9.74
CA ASN A 21 1.81 -0.50 -10.84
C ASN A 21 1.53 -1.92 -10.35
N THR A 22 2.26 -2.37 -9.30
CA THR A 22 2.08 -3.70 -8.72
C THR A 22 0.67 -3.88 -8.16
N ASN A 23 0.14 -2.92 -7.40
CA ASN A 23 -1.20 -3.02 -6.81
C ASN A 23 -2.28 -2.97 -7.89
N THR A 24 -2.13 -2.12 -8.89
CA THR A 24 -3.04 -2.07 -10.04
C THR A 24 -3.04 -3.38 -10.82
N GLU A 25 -1.87 -3.98 -11.08
CA GLU A 25 -1.76 -5.30 -11.70
C GLU A 25 -2.43 -6.39 -10.86
N ILE A 26 -2.27 -6.36 -9.53
CA ILE A 26 -2.92 -7.31 -8.64
C ILE A 26 -4.44 -7.18 -8.76
N LEU A 27 -4.99 -5.96 -8.76
CA LEU A 27 -6.43 -5.73 -8.93
C LEU A 27 -6.95 -6.33 -10.25
N TYR A 28 -6.30 -6.02 -11.37
CA TYR A 28 -6.72 -6.53 -12.68
C TYR A 28 -6.60 -8.06 -12.77
N LYS A 29 -5.42 -8.62 -12.45
CA LYS A 29 -5.18 -10.06 -12.57
C LYS A 29 -6.09 -10.86 -11.65
N ARG A 30 -6.35 -10.39 -10.42
CA ARG A 30 -7.21 -11.12 -9.47
C ARG A 30 -8.68 -11.06 -9.90
N TYR A 31 -9.13 -9.94 -10.43
CA TYR A 31 -10.47 -9.84 -11.02
C TYR A 31 -10.64 -10.79 -12.21
N GLU A 32 -9.67 -10.84 -13.11
CA GLU A 32 -9.66 -11.78 -14.25
C GLU A 32 -9.69 -13.24 -13.78
N ASN A 33 -8.89 -13.59 -12.76
CA ASN A 33 -8.92 -14.93 -12.18
C ASN A 33 -10.30 -15.28 -11.60
N ILE A 34 -10.97 -14.35 -10.91
CA ILE A 34 -12.34 -14.58 -10.43
C ILE A 34 -13.28 -14.83 -11.60
N LEU A 35 -13.25 -14.01 -12.64
CA LEU A 35 -14.09 -14.19 -13.84
C LEU A 35 -13.87 -15.56 -14.51
N SER A 36 -12.64 -16.08 -14.49
CA SER A 36 -12.33 -17.41 -15.02
C SER A 36 -12.92 -18.56 -14.19
N LEU A 37 -13.15 -18.34 -12.89
CA LEU A 37 -13.67 -19.35 -11.94
C LEU A 37 -15.20 -19.32 -11.83
N VAL A 38 -15.83 -18.18 -12.11
CA VAL A 38 -17.29 -17.97 -12.07
C VAL A 38 -18.15 -18.94 -12.90
N PRO A 39 -17.72 -19.49 -14.06
CA PRO A 39 -18.57 -20.39 -14.81
C PRO A 39 -18.94 -21.63 -13.98
N MET A 40 -20.21 -21.75 -13.60
CA MET A 40 -20.73 -22.91 -12.83
C MET A 40 -20.97 -24.15 -13.71
N THR A 41 -20.77 -23.99 -15.02
CA THR A 41 -20.95 -25.02 -16.03
C THR A 41 -19.64 -25.28 -16.76
N ILE A 42 -19.40 -26.55 -17.09
CA ILE A 42 -18.29 -26.95 -17.95
C ILE A 42 -18.87 -27.13 -19.35
N GLU A 43 -18.25 -26.49 -20.34
CA GLU A 43 -18.57 -26.75 -21.74
C GLU A 43 -18.15 -28.17 -22.11
N ARG A 44 -19.12 -29.01 -22.47
CA ARG A 44 -18.80 -30.25 -23.19
C ARG A 44 -18.50 -29.89 -24.64
N ARG A 45 -17.36 -30.35 -25.13
CA ARG A 45 -16.98 -30.27 -26.55
C ARG A 45 -16.98 -31.65 -27.21
N ASP A 46 -17.39 -31.68 -28.48
CA ASP A 46 -17.24 -32.85 -29.33
C ASP A 46 -15.78 -33.04 -29.79
N VAL A 47 -15.52 -34.08 -30.57
CA VAL A 47 -14.19 -34.39 -31.14
C VAL A 47 -13.71 -33.28 -32.09
N GLU A 48 -14.62 -32.46 -32.59
CA GLU A 48 -14.36 -31.36 -33.53
C GLU A 48 -14.29 -29.99 -32.83
N GLY A 49 -14.37 -29.96 -31.49
CA GLY A 49 -14.22 -28.78 -30.65
C GLY A 49 -15.46 -27.89 -30.53
N ARG A 50 -16.63 -28.33 -30.99
CA ARG A 50 -17.89 -27.56 -30.90
C ARG A 50 -18.55 -27.78 -29.54
N VAL A 51 -19.14 -26.74 -28.97
CA VAL A 51 -19.88 -26.81 -27.71
C VAL A 51 -21.19 -27.57 -27.94
N ILE A 52 -21.31 -28.76 -27.35
CA ILE A 52 -22.45 -29.69 -27.49
C ILE A 52 -23.37 -29.69 -26.26
N GLY A 53 -22.96 -29.05 -25.17
CA GLY A 53 -23.78 -28.90 -23.96
C GLY A 53 -23.02 -28.29 -22.79
N HIS A 54 -23.75 -28.00 -21.73
CA HIS A 54 -23.20 -27.50 -20.47
C HIS A 54 -23.45 -28.52 -19.36
N ASP A 55 -22.39 -29.11 -18.83
CA ASP A 55 -22.46 -30.00 -17.66
C ASP A 55 -22.31 -29.19 -16.37
N LYS A 56 -22.89 -29.68 -15.27
CA LYS A 56 -22.68 -29.10 -13.94
C LYS A 56 -21.28 -29.45 -13.44
N LYS A 57 -20.59 -28.48 -12.83
CA LYS A 57 -19.33 -28.72 -12.12
C LYS A 57 -19.54 -29.67 -10.94
N ASP A 58 -18.53 -30.50 -10.66
CA ASP A 58 -18.52 -31.32 -9.44
C ASP A 58 -18.55 -30.43 -8.19
N LYS A 59 -19.21 -30.91 -7.12
CA LYS A 59 -19.36 -30.16 -5.87
C LYS A 59 -18.02 -29.90 -5.19
N THR A 60 -17.11 -30.88 -5.24
CA THR A 60 -15.77 -30.74 -4.64
C THR A 60 -14.94 -29.70 -5.38
N LEU A 61 -15.00 -29.71 -6.72
CA LEU A 61 -14.37 -28.71 -7.57
C LEU A 61 -14.94 -27.32 -7.32
N THR A 62 -16.27 -27.19 -7.29
CA THR A 62 -16.97 -25.92 -7.04
C THR A 62 -16.60 -25.33 -5.67
N MET A 63 -16.45 -26.17 -4.65
CA MET A 63 -16.03 -25.73 -3.32
C MET A 63 -14.59 -25.18 -3.33
N ALA A 64 -13.67 -25.87 -4.03
CA ALA A 64 -12.28 -25.41 -4.18
C ALA A 64 -12.20 -24.09 -4.96
N GLU A 65 -12.98 -23.93 -6.03
CA GLU A 65 -13.04 -22.69 -6.82
C GLU A 65 -13.65 -21.54 -6.00
N THR A 66 -14.67 -21.81 -5.19
CA THR A 66 -15.24 -20.81 -4.26
C THR A 66 -14.18 -20.28 -3.28
N PHE A 67 -13.40 -21.17 -2.68
CA PHE A 67 -12.30 -20.76 -1.80
C PHE A 67 -11.22 -19.94 -2.54
N GLN A 68 -10.91 -20.29 -3.79
CA GLN A 68 -9.99 -19.51 -4.62
C GLN A 68 -10.54 -18.11 -4.92
N MET A 69 -11.84 -17.99 -5.22
CA MET A 69 -12.49 -16.69 -5.41
C MET A 69 -12.40 -15.81 -4.17
N GLU A 70 -12.65 -16.36 -2.98
CA GLU A 70 -12.51 -15.63 -1.70
C GLU A 70 -11.07 -15.16 -1.46
N THR A 71 -10.09 -16.01 -1.79
CA THR A 71 -8.67 -15.67 -1.68
C THR A 71 -8.30 -14.54 -2.64
N HIS A 72 -8.78 -14.59 -3.89
CA HIS A 72 -8.56 -13.52 -4.87
C HIS A 72 -9.23 -12.21 -4.45
N ALA A 73 -10.45 -12.25 -3.93
CA ALA A 73 -11.14 -11.07 -3.42
C ALA A 73 -10.38 -10.44 -2.23
N SER A 74 -9.90 -11.25 -1.29
CA SER A 74 -9.09 -10.78 -0.16
C SER A 74 -7.78 -10.12 -0.62
N ALA A 75 -7.12 -10.68 -1.62
CA ALA A 75 -5.92 -10.08 -2.21
C ALA A 75 -6.21 -8.73 -2.89
N MET A 76 -7.37 -8.58 -3.54
CA MET A 76 -7.80 -7.31 -4.13
C MET A 76 -8.04 -6.24 -3.07
N ILE A 77 -8.72 -6.59 -1.98
CA ILE A 77 -8.95 -5.66 -0.85
C ILE A 77 -7.61 -5.15 -0.32
N ARG A 78 -6.65 -6.05 -0.09
CA ARG A 78 -5.31 -5.68 0.40
C ARG A 78 -4.55 -4.76 -0.56
N ALA A 79 -4.66 -5.00 -1.87
CA ALA A 79 -4.05 -4.12 -2.88
C ALA A 79 -4.71 -2.73 -2.89
N ALA A 80 -6.03 -2.66 -2.71
CA ALA A 80 -6.75 -1.39 -2.62
C ALA A 80 -6.39 -0.62 -1.33
N GLU A 81 -6.24 -1.32 -0.20
CA GLU A 81 -5.77 -0.74 1.06
C GLU A 81 -4.35 -0.18 0.93
N ASP A 82 -3.44 -0.87 0.23
CA ASP A 82 -2.08 -0.36 0.00
C ASP A 82 -2.09 0.88 -0.90
N LEU A 83 -2.95 0.93 -1.92
CA LEU A 83 -3.16 2.16 -2.71
C LEU A 83 -3.71 3.31 -1.85
N LEU A 84 -4.65 3.04 -0.95
CA LEU A 84 -5.16 4.06 -0.03
C LEU A 84 -4.05 4.57 0.89
N ALA A 85 -3.24 3.67 1.47
CA ALA A 85 -2.10 4.02 2.30
C ALA A 85 -1.08 4.88 1.53
N LEU A 86 -0.78 4.54 0.27
CA LEU A 86 0.07 5.33 -0.60
C LEU A 86 -0.47 6.74 -0.83
N THR A 87 -1.77 6.89 -1.11
CA THR A 87 -2.36 8.22 -1.28
C THR A 87 -2.34 9.05 -0.01
N LYS A 88 -2.50 8.42 1.16
CA LYS A 88 -2.35 9.09 2.46
C LYS A 88 -0.92 9.59 2.64
N SER A 89 0.08 8.73 2.45
CA SER A 89 1.49 9.13 2.54
C SER A 89 1.86 10.22 1.54
N LEU A 90 1.30 10.20 0.33
CA LEU A 90 1.54 11.26 -0.67
C LEU A 90 0.92 12.59 -0.25
N LYS A 91 -0.30 12.57 0.31
CA LYS A 91 -0.95 13.77 0.85
C LYS A 91 -0.21 14.31 2.07
N GLU A 92 0.23 13.45 2.97
CA GLU A 92 1.05 13.83 4.12
C GLU A 92 2.38 14.45 3.64
N ALA A 93 3.07 13.82 2.70
CA ALA A 93 4.30 14.37 2.12
C ALA A 93 4.08 15.72 1.44
N TRP A 94 2.92 15.94 0.82
CA TRP A 94 2.55 17.23 0.24
C TRP A 94 2.24 18.29 1.31
N ILE A 95 1.43 17.95 2.32
CA ILE A 95 1.04 18.87 3.40
C ILE A 95 2.23 19.25 4.27
N PHE A 96 3.12 18.31 4.57
CA PHE A 96 4.30 18.52 5.43
C PHE A 96 5.56 18.96 4.64
N GLY A 97 5.41 19.32 3.35
CA GLY A 97 6.47 19.94 2.56
C GLY A 97 7.59 18.99 2.10
N GLN A 98 7.44 17.66 2.22
CA GLN A 98 8.41 16.69 1.69
C GLN A 98 8.37 16.57 0.15
N ILE A 99 7.34 17.10 -0.51
CA ILE A 99 7.25 17.15 -1.97
C ILE A 99 7.02 18.59 -2.40
N GLY A 100 8.08 19.23 -2.92
CA GLY A 100 7.99 20.53 -3.60
C GLY A 100 8.03 21.79 -2.72
N GLY A 101 8.26 21.67 -1.41
CA GLY A 101 8.55 22.80 -0.54
C GLY A 101 9.97 23.32 -0.79
N ASP A 102 10.12 24.65 -0.90
CA ASP A 102 11.42 25.32 -0.98
C ASP A 102 12.34 24.78 0.14
N GLU A 103 13.54 24.34 -0.22
CA GLU A 103 14.42 23.55 0.66
C GLU A 103 14.79 24.33 1.95
N GLU A 104 14.85 25.65 1.83
CA GLU A 104 15.01 26.61 2.93
C GLU A 104 13.86 26.56 3.93
N VAL A 105 12.61 26.46 3.45
CA VAL A 105 11.40 26.42 4.29
C VAL A 105 11.33 25.11 5.06
N VAL A 106 11.68 23.99 4.41
CA VAL A 106 11.69 22.67 5.05
C VAL A 106 12.79 22.59 6.12
N LYS A 107 13.98 23.15 5.86
CA LYS A 107 15.05 23.27 6.86
C LYS A 107 14.61 24.10 8.06
N LYS A 108 13.93 25.22 7.81
CA LYS A 108 13.43 26.10 8.86
C LYS A 108 12.39 25.42 9.75
N ILE A 109 11.38 24.76 9.16
CA ILE A 109 10.34 24.04 9.91
C ILE A 109 10.95 22.91 10.75
N ARG A 110 11.95 22.19 10.21
CA ARG A 110 12.66 21.15 10.99
C ARG A 110 13.46 21.73 12.15
N ALA A 111 14.18 22.82 11.92
CA ALA A 111 14.96 23.48 12.97
C ALA A 111 14.07 24.02 14.10
N GLU A 112 12.90 24.58 13.76
CA GLU A 112 11.90 25.01 14.74
C GLU A 112 11.32 23.83 15.52
N ALA A 113 10.98 22.72 14.84
CA ALA A 113 10.47 21.51 15.50
C ALA A 113 11.49 20.84 16.42
N ASP A 114 12.78 20.83 16.05
CA ASP A 114 13.86 20.28 16.89
C ASP A 114 14.08 21.14 18.15
N GLN A 115 14.01 22.48 18.02
CA GLN A 115 14.06 23.39 19.18
C GLN A 115 12.87 23.21 20.12
N ASP A 116 11.66 23.08 19.58
CA ASP A 116 10.46 22.83 20.39
C ASP A 116 10.56 21.50 21.15
N ALA A 117 11.12 20.45 20.52
CA ALA A 117 11.33 19.17 21.17
C ALA A 117 12.34 19.24 22.33
N GLU A 118 13.41 20.02 22.18
CA GLU A 118 14.42 20.26 23.23
C GLU A 118 13.79 21.00 24.43
N ILE A 119 13.07 22.10 24.17
CA ILE A 119 12.39 22.89 25.20
C ILE A 119 11.37 22.03 25.97
N VAL A 120 10.58 21.20 25.27
CA VAL A 120 9.62 20.31 25.92
C VAL A 120 10.35 19.24 26.75
N GLY A 121 11.46 18.70 26.25
CA GLY A 121 12.29 17.74 26.97
C GLY A 121 12.83 18.30 28.30
N GLU A 122 13.40 19.51 28.26
CA GLU A 122 13.90 20.20 29.45
C GLU A 122 12.79 20.49 30.47
N ASN A 123 11.64 20.97 30.00
CA ASN A 123 10.49 21.26 30.86
C ASN A 123 9.90 19.99 31.50
N LEU A 124 9.90 18.86 30.78
CA LEU A 124 9.46 17.58 31.33
C LEU A 124 10.45 17.05 32.38
N LEU A 125 11.76 17.15 32.12
CA LEU A 125 12.81 16.81 33.08
C LEU A 125 12.69 17.65 34.37
N GLU A 126 12.48 18.96 34.26
CA GLU A 126 12.32 19.83 35.42
C GLU A 126 11.09 19.45 36.26
N LYS A 127 9.96 19.15 35.62
CA LYS A 127 8.74 18.71 36.33
C LYS A 127 8.92 17.38 37.03
N VAL A 128 9.51 16.38 36.36
CA VAL A 128 9.77 15.06 36.96
C VAL A 128 10.75 15.18 38.12
N THR A 129 11.78 16.03 38.01
CA THR A 129 12.76 16.22 39.09
C THR A 129 12.14 16.93 40.30
N LYS A 130 11.24 17.90 40.10
CA LYS A 130 10.50 18.56 41.19
C LYS A 130 9.49 17.65 41.88
N GLU A 131 8.82 16.75 41.15
CA GLU A 131 7.93 15.75 41.76
C GLU A 131 8.69 14.67 42.54
N VAL A 132 9.89 14.28 42.10
CA VAL A 132 10.71 13.25 42.80
C VAL A 132 11.43 13.78 44.04
N VAL A 133 11.76 15.07 44.09
CA VAL A 133 12.43 15.72 45.24
C VAL A 133 11.42 16.35 46.22
N GLY A 134 10.15 16.44 45.84
CA GLY A 134 9.08 17.11 46.59
C GLY A 134 8.27 16.24 47.55
N ASP A 135 8.85 15.17 48.11
CA ASP A 135 8.18 14.35 49.14
C ASP A 135 9.20 13.72 50.12
N PHE A 136 9.92 14.58 50.86
CA PHE A 136 10.54 14.29 52.18
C PHE A 136 10.67 15.58 53.00
#